data_AF-A0A364L6Y3-F1
#
_entry.id   AF-A0A364L6Y3-F1
#
_cell.length_a   1.000
_cell.length_b   1.000
_cell.length_c   1.000
_cell.angle_alpha   90.00
_cell.angle_beta   90.00
_cell.angle_gamma   90.00
#
_symmetry.space_group_name_H-M   'P 1'
#
loop_
_entity.id
_entity.type
_entity.pdbx_description
1 polymer ?
#
loop_
_entity_poly.entity_id
_entity_poly.type
_entity_poly.pdbx_seq_one_letter_code
_entity_poly.pdbx_strand_id
1 'polypeptide(L)'
;MSTFANSVLVQTGQGSTLQTTGAFDNPRKKRPHSKSRRGCVACKRRRVKCDERSPCSSCIKRNIQCLQPSHLHIIGTSLSTANAHLKMDTNPTISLLHLELFHHWDTQTRSTLAFTQIWPVVMQRAFHEEFIMSAILCVAALHLVSLRPADRKYAHASMHLTVKTAQLFRRNLSRAFTKHNCEALMGAALLINYISWSDVGFLMDNDDDDDDDDASKSKRGLRLEQDQLFLMSPGIVRVWFAAVPVFIDEGSVFVQLLTRDTRGSLERALVERGENPERFVEPFMNMWDDELSQVRGADETRVDGPTSYAWRFLRGLERNLLPCRGNSAYDGGHNEQNGMVYLKDTVTKLTAQSMSLHESSLHSARESFKYIIRRLSPLLCCIALLESTTQTDPIIDSCATDIEQLVYGFPILCCGPFAELVTRKDSRALVFLFHFYWAVRVLLEERCWWAATRSRLMEKAILKELEARGIDMEAIMIR
;
A
#
# COMPACT_ATOMS: atom_id res chain seq x y z
N MET A 1 10.53 1.77 -32.29
CA MET A 1 10.75 0.32 -32.48
C MET A 1 10.32 -0.04 -33.88
N SER A 2 11.23 -0.65 -34.61
CA SER A 2 11.15 -1.13 -35.98
C SER A 2 9.94 -2.04 -36.24
N THR A 3 9.15 -1.73 -37.25
CA THR A 3 8.17 -2.66 -37.83
C THR A 3 8.86 -3.46 -38.92
N PHE A 4 8.95 -4.78 -38.72
CA PHE A 4 9.56 -5.74 -39.63
C PHE A 4 8.93 -5.66 -41.03
N ALA A 5 9.76 -5.45 -42.06
CA ALA A 5 9.41 -5.71 -43.45
C ALA A 5 9.82 -7.16 -43.78
N ASN A 6 8.91 -7.93 -44.38
CA ASN A 6 9.18 -9.29 -44.83
C ASN A 6 10.18 -9.24 -46.00
N SER A 7 11.45 -9.52 -45.72
CA SER A 7 12.50 -9.72 -46.72
C SER A 7 12.58 -11.20 -47.08
N VAL A 8 12.41 -11.55 -48.36
CA VAL A 8 12.62 -12.93 -48.84
C VAL A 8 13.93 -12.98 -49.62
N LEU A 9 14.76 -13.98 -49.29
CA LEU A 9 16.02 -14.25 -49.95
C LEU A 9 15.74 -15.08 -51.22
N VAL A 10 16.01 -14.54 -52.40
CA VAL A 10 15.86 -15.29 -53.65
C VAL A 10 17.24 -15.69 -54.15
N GLN A 11 17.47 -16.99 -54.31
CA GLN A 11 18.67 -17.52 -54.96
C GLN A 11 18.43 -17.61 -56.46
N THR A 12 19.15 -16.80 -57.23
CA THR A 12 19.38 -17.05 -58.65
C THR A 12 20.83 -17.47 -58.83
N GLY A 13 21.10 -18.35 -59.80
CA GLY A 13 22.33 -19.15 -59.94
C GLY A 13 23.69 -18.44 -60.02
N GLN A 14 23.77 -17.15 -59.73
CA GLN A 14 24.99 -16.39 -59.46
C GLN A 14 24.72 -15.38 -58.32
N GLY A 15 24.63 -15.86 -57.08
CA GLY A 15 24.59 -15.04 -55.85
C GLY A 15 23.20 -14.63 -55.36
N SER A 16 23.04 -14.58 -54.02
CA SER A 16 21.79 -14.22 -53.32
C SER A 16 21.62 -12.70 -53.19
N THR A 17 20.48 -12.17 -53.66
CA THR A 17 20.11 -10.75 -53.54
C THR A 17 18.80 -10.58 -52.77
N LEU A 18 18.76 -9.65 -51.81
CA LEU A 18 17.54 -9.29 -51.06
C LEU A 18 16.64 -8.39 -51.92
N GLN A 19 15.39 -8.78 -52.16
CA GLN A 19 14.38 -7.94 -52.82
C GLN A 19 13.17 -7.70 -51.91
N THR A 20 12.64 -6.47 -51.92
CA THR A 20 11.45 -6.06 -51.16
C THR A 20 10.30 -5.82 -52.14
N THR A 21 9.29 -6.70 -52.16
CA THR A 21 8.11 -6.54 -53.03
C THR A 21 7.00 -5.77 -52.28
N GLY A 22 7.06 -4.44 -52.36
CA GLY A 22 5.96 -3.57 -51.94
C GLY A 22 4.97 -3.38 -53.08
N ALA A 23 3.87 -4.15 -53.08
CA ALA A 23 2.69 -3.79 -53.87
C ALA A 23 2.13 -2.48 -53.30
N PHE A 24 2.07 -1.43 -54.11
CA PHE A 24 1.42 -0.17 -53.76
C PHE A 24 -0.11 -0.36 -53.75
N ASP A 25 -0.63 -0.94 -52.67
CA ASP A 25 -2.04 -0.85 -52.36
C ASP A 25 -2.37 0.61 -52.06
N ASN A 26 -3.16 1.21 -52.95
CA ASN A 26 -3.66 2.57 -52.81
C ASN A 26 -4.37 2.70 -51.44
N PRO A 27 -3.92 3.57 -50.52
CA PRO A 27 -4.47 3.62 -49.18
C PRO A 27 -5.94 4.02 -49.26
N ARG A 28 -6.85 3.10 -48.89
CA ARG A 28 -8.24 3.44 -48.61
C ARG A 28 -8.24 4.60 -47.62
N LYS A 29 -8.57 5.80 -48.09
CA LYS A 29 -8.82 6.96 -47.24
C LYS A 29 -9.93 6.57 -46.25
N LYS A 30 -9.53 6.20 -45.02
CA LYS A 30 -10.48 6.09 -43.91
C LYS A 30 -11.08 7.48 -43.75
N ARG A 31 -12.37 7.62 -44.10
CA ARG A 31 -13.12 8.85 -43.85
C ARG A 31 -12.92 9.22 -42.37
N PRO A 32 -12.59 10.48 -42.04
CA PRO A 32 -12.54 10.91 -40.66
C PRO A 32 -13.89 10.61 -40.02
N HIS A 33 -13.90 9.74 -39.02
CA HIS A 33 -15.10 9.40 -38.27
C HIS A 33 -15.17 10.32 -37.06
N SER A 34 -16.28 11.05 -36.93
CA SER A 34 -16.61 11.73 -35.68
C SER A 34 -16.79 10.66 -34.60
N LYS A 35 -15.89 10.66 -33.60
CA LYS A 35 -16.08 9.87 -32.38
C LYS A 35 -17.34 10.40 -31.69
N SER A 36 -18.31 9.52 -31.45
CA SER A 36 -19.47 9.85 -30.62
C SER A 36 -18.96 10.26 -29.23
N ARG A 37 -19.17 11.53 -28.87
CA ARG A 37 -18.74 12.09 -27.57
C ARG A 37 -19.76 11.76 -26.48
N ARG A 38 -21.03 11.52 -26.84
CA ARG A 38 -22.15 11.27 -25.91
C ARG A 38 -22.79 9.89 -26.08
N GLY A 39 -22.04 8.89 -26.56
CA GLY A 39 -22.58 7.54 -26.75
C GLY A 39 -23.08 6.90 -25.45
N CYS A 40 -24.23 6.21 -25.50
CA CYS A 40 -24.83 5.51 -24.36
C CYS A 40 -23.92 4.41 -23.79
N VAL A 41 -24.15 4.05 -22.51
CA VAL A 41 -23.32 3.07 -21.77
C VAL A 41 -23.30 1.72 -22.49
N ALA A 42 -24.44 1.26 -22.98
CA ALA A 42 -24.54 0.00 -23.72
C ALA A 42 -23.72 0.00 -25.02
N CYS A 43 -23.67 1.10 -25.76
CA CYS A 43 -22.86 1.21 -26.98
C CYS A 43 -21.36 1.36 -26.68
N LYS A 44 -21.00 2.09 -25.61
CA LYS A 44 -19.62 2.20 -25.12
C LYS A 44 -19.06 0.85 -24.66
N ARG A 45 -19.79 0.11 -23.82
CA ARG A 45 -19.40 -1.23 -23.35
C ARG A 45 -19.13 -2.18 -24.52
N ARG A 46 -20.00 -2.15 -25.53
CA ARG A 46 -19.90 -2.99 -26.75
C ARG A 46 -18.93 -2.46 -27.80
N ARG A 47 -18.28 -1.31 -27.58
CA ARG A 47 -17.37 -0.66 -28.53
C ARG A 47 -18.00 -0.44 -29.93
N VAL A 48 -19.30 -0.14 -29.99
CA VAL A 48 -20.04 0.15 -31.24
C VAL A 48 -20.47 1.62 -31.34
N LYS A 49 -20.69 2.11 -32.56
CA LYS A 49 -21.13 3.51 -32.80
C LYS A 49 -22.53 3.74 -32.22
N CYS A 50 -22.66 4.79 -31.41
CA CYS A 50 -23.94 5.31 -30.94
C CYS A 50 -24.38 6.47 -31.86
N ASP A 51 -25.67 6.53 -32.14
CA ASP A 51 -26.32 7.61 -32.88
C ASP A 51 -26.76 8.78 -31.98
N GLU A 52 -26.44 8.73 -30.68
CA GLU A 52 -26.68 9.75 -29.65
C GLU A 52 -28.16 10.15 -29.45
N ARG A 53 -29.10 9.46 -30.10
CA ARG A 53 -30.54 9.55 -29.84
C ARG A 53 -30.90 8.81 -28.55
N SER A 54 -32.00 9.20 -27.90
CA SER A 54 -32.50 8.54 -26.70
C SER A 54 -33.96 8.11 -26.90
N PRO A 55 -34.28 6.81 -26.96
CA PRO A 55 -33.36 5.66 -27.00
C PRO A 55 -32.56 5.56 -28.33
N CYS A 56 -31.37 4.95 -28.26
CA CYS A 56 -30.45 4.82 -29.40
C CYS A 56 -30.88 3.73 -30.39
N SER A 57 -30.72 3.92 -31.71
CA SER A 57 -31.21 2.94 -32.71
C SER A 57 -30.55 1.55 -32.56
N SER A 58 -29.28 1.51 -32.15
CA SER A 58 -28.54 0.26 -31.87
C SER A 58 -29.04 -0.47 -30.62
N CYS A 59 -29.65 0.26 -29.69
CA CYS A 59 -30.23 -0.25 -28.45
C CYS A 59 -31.63 -0.79 -28.73
N ILE A 60 -32.44 -0.05 -29.50
CA ILE A 60 -33.80 -0.45 -29.94
C ILE A 60 -33.73 -1.76 -30.74
N LYS A 61 -32.86 -1.84 -31.75
CA LYS A 61 -32.73 -3.05 -32.61
C LYS A 61 -32.37 -4.33 -31.85
N ARG A 62 -31.73 -4.19 -30.69
CA ARG A 62 -31.27 -5.32 -29.88
C ARG A 62 -32.12 -5.53 -28.62
N ASN A 63 -33.16 -4.72 -28.44
CA ASN A 63 -34.01 -4.73 -27.26
C ASN A 63 -33.23 -4.64 -25.94
N ILE A 64 -32.23 -3.74 -25.88
CA ILE A 64 -31.41 -3.51 -24.68
C ILE A 64 -31.68 -2.11 -24.13
N GLN A 65 -31.71 -1.98 -22.81
CA GLN A 65 -31.89 -0.70 -22.11
C GLN A 65 -30.85 0.35 -22.53
N CYS A 66 -31.32 1.49 -23.04
CA CYS A 66 -30.47 2.58 -23.51
C CYS A 66 -30.25 3.63 -22.42
N LEU A 67 -29.14 3.52 -21.68
CA LEU A 67 -28.77 4.49 -20.65
C LEU A 67 -27.76 5.52 -21.20
N GLN A 68 -28.17 6.79 -21.29
CA GLN A 68 -27.28 7.91 -21.63
C GLN A 68 -26.26 8.15 -20.49
N PRO A 69 -25.01 8.57 -20.79
CA PRO A 69 -24.01 8.85 -19.76
C PRO A 69 -24.44 9.97 -18.79
N SER A 70 -25.38 10.81 -19.19
CA SER A 70 -25.91 11.92 -18.38
C SER A 70 -26.79 11.49 -17.19
N HIS A 71 -27.11 10.20 -17.04
CA HIS A 71 -27.72 9.67 -15.80
C HIS A 71 -26.70 9.09 -14.81
N LEU A 72 -25.39 9.18 -15.09
CA LEU A 72 -24.29 8.84 -14.18
C LEU A 72 -23.46 10.06 -13.76
N HIS A 73 -23.98 11.29 -13.95
CA HIS A 73 -23.34 12.51 -13.46
C HIS A 73 -23.66 12.71 -11.96
N ILE A 74 -23.01 11.92 -11.11
CA ILE A 74 -22.65 12.36 -9.77
C ILE A 74 -21.14 12.13 -9.66
N ILE A 75 -20.41 13.25 -9.61
CA ILE A 75 -18.96 13.40 -9.41
C ILE A 75 -18.10 13.34 -10.68
N GLY A 76 -17.85 14.52 -11.25
CA GLY A 76 -16.73 14.71 -12.19
C GLY A 76 -16.82 15.95 -13.06
N THR A 77 -16.63 17.15 -12.49
CA THR A 77 -15.89 18.26 -13.14
C THR A 77 -15.73 19.44 -12.16
N SER A 78 -14.63 19.44 -11.41
CA SER A 78 -13.93 20.66 -10.99
C SER A 78 -12.44 20.40 -11.13
N LEU A 79 -11.92 20.61 -12.33
CA LEU A 79 -10.49 20.66 -12.57
C LEU A 79 -9.98 22.07 -12.26
N SER A 80 -9.19 22.17 -11.18
CA SER A 80 -8.07 23.10 -10.98
C SER A 80 -8.34 24.62 -10.99
N THR A 81 -8.16 25.25 -9.82
CA THR A 81 -7.29 26.46 -9.75
C THR A 81 -6.72 26.60 -8.34
N ALA A 82 -5.41 26.80 -8.25
CA ALA A 82 -4.78 27.44 -7.10
C ALA A 82 -5.43 28.83 -6.93
N ASN A 83 -5.75 29.20 -5.70
CA ASN A 83 -6.57 30.35 -5.26
C ASN A 83 -8.07 30.09 -5.22
N ALA A 84 -8.51 29.41 -4.15
CA ALA A 84 -9.89 29.41 -3.70
C ALA A 84 -10.23 30.76 -3.05
N HIS A 85 -10.45 31.78 -3.87
CA HIS A 85 -11.39 32.84 -3.48
C HIS A 85 -12.79 32.31 -3.81
N LEU A 86 -13.58 32.11 -2.75
CA LEU A 86 -15.00 31.74 -2.71
C LEU A 86 -15.78 32.14 -3.97
N LYS A 87 -15.87 31.23 -4.95
CA LYS A 87 -16.96 31.29 -5.95
C LYS A 87 -18.06 30.40 -5.41
N MET A 88 -19.09 31.04 -4.88
CA MET A 88 -20.32 30.38 -4.45
C MET A 88 -20.97 29.78 -5.69
N ASP A 89 -20.86 28.47 -5.84
CA ASP A 89 -21.55 27.73 -6.91
C ASP A 89 -23.06 27.88 -6.68
N THR A 90 -23.79 28.37 -7.68
CA THR A 90 -25.21 28.74 -7.55
C THR A 90 -26.16 27.54 -7.65
N ASN A 91 -25.63 26.31 -7.67
CA ASN A 91 -26.41 25.09 -7.53
C ASN A 91 -25.53 23.92 -7.04
N PRO A 92 -25.11 23.90 -5.77
CA PRO A 92 -24.28 22.82 -5.26
C PRO A 92 -25.13 21.56 -5.13
N THR A 93 -24.94 20.58 -6.01
CA THR A 93 -25.54 19.25 -5.84
C THR A 93 -24.91 18.58 -4.64
N ILE A 94 -25.65 18.44 -3.55
CA ILE A 94 -25.19 17.81 -2.31
C ILE A 94 -25.21 16.28 -2.49
N SER A 95 -24.05 15.64 -2.34
CA SER A 95 -23.96 14.17 -2.34
C SER A 95 -24.34 13.62 -0.96
N LEU A 96 -25.56 13.10 -0.83
CA LEU A 96 -26.04 12.47 0.41
C LEU A 96 -25.15 11.28 0.83
N LEU A 97 -24.62 10.52 -0.13
CA LEU A 97 -23.70 9.42 0.16
C LEU A 97 -22.39 9.92 0.79
N HIS A 98 -21.82 11.03 0.30
CA HIS A 98 -20.62 11.58 0.93
C HIS A 98 -20.89 12.14 2.33
N LEU A 99 -22.08 12.72 2.56
CA LEU A 99 -22.48 13.15 3.90
C LEU A 99 -22.65 11.96 4.85
N GLU A 100 -23.28 10.87 4.39
CA GLU A 100 -23.41 9.61 5.13
C GLU A 100 -22.03 9.04 5.50
N LEU A 101 -21.12 8.96 4.52
CA LEU A 101 -19.76 8.47 4.72
C LEU A 101 -18.95 9.36 5.68
N PHE A 102 -19.07 10.69 5.56
CA PHE A 102 -18.39 11.62 6.46
C PHE A 102 -18.94 11.53 7.88
N HIS A 103 -20.26 11.40 8.03
CA HIS A 103 -20.89 11.18 9.34
C HIS A 103 -20.40 9.87 9.97
N HIS A 104 -20.33 8.79 9.18
CA HIS A 104 -19.79 7.52 9.66
C HIS A 104 -18.31 7.61 10.04
N TRP A 105 -17.51 8.36 9.27
CA TRP A 105 -16.11 8.64 9.61
C TRP A 105 -15.98 9.25 11.01
N ASP A 106 -16.73 10.33 11.27
CA ASP A 106 -16.59 11.11 12.50
C ASP A 106 -17.17 10.38 13.72
N THR A 107 -18.23 9.61 13.54
CA THR A 107 -18.91 8.91 14.64
C THR A 107 -18.32 7.55 14.97
N GLN A 108 -17.73 6.85 13.99
CA GLN A 108 -17.35 5.44 14.15
C GLN A 108 -15.97 5.12 13.56
N THR A 109 -15.68 5.47 12.32
CA THR A 109 -14.45 4.98 11.66
C THR A 109 -13.19 5.50 12.35
N ARG A 110 -13.08 6.80 12.63
CA ARG A 110 -11.80 7.39 13.07
C ARG A 110 -11.27 6.86 14.41
N SER A 111 -12.14 6.38 15.30
CA SER A 111 -11.76 5.78 16.59
C SER A 111 -11.26 4.33 16.47
N THR A 112 -11.50 3.68 15.33
CA THR A 112 -11.07 2.30 15.05
C THR A 112 -9.71 2.21 14.35
N LEU A 113 -9.08 3.35 14.09
CA LEU A 113 -7.80 3.44 13.39
C LEU A 113 -6.68 3.72 14.40
N ALA A 114 -5.51 3.11 14.19
CA ALA A 114 -4.28 3.45 14.87
C ALA A 114 -3.97 4.96 14.77
N PHE A 115 -3.22 5.48 15.73
CA PHE A 115 -2.87 6.90 15.86
C PHE A 115 -4.09 7.81 16.00
N THR A 116 -5.02 7.46 16.90
CA THR A 116 -6.29 8.19 17.11
C THR A 116 -6.13 9.69 17.30
N GLN A 117 -4.99 10.15 17.84
CA GLN A 117 -4.66 11.55 18.09
C GLN A 117 -4.51 12.41 16.83
N ILE A 118 -4.13 11.83 15.67
CA ILE A 118 -3.87 12.64 14.46
C ILE A 118 -5.15 12.91 13.65
N TRP A 119 -6.16 12.05 13.75
CA TRP A 119 -7.35 12.11 12.89
C TRP A 119 -8.20 13.37 13.04
N PRO A 120 -8.37 13.98 14.24
CA PRO A 120 -9.08 15.25 14.36
C PRO A 120 -8.45 16.37 13.51
N VAL A 121 -7.13 16.47 13.52
CA VAL A 121 -6.39 17.47 12.73
C VAL A 121 -6.50 17.16 11.24
N VAL A 122 -6.27 15.91 10.84
CA VAL A 122 -6.37 15.46 9.45
C VAL A 122 -7.77 15.71 8.88
N MET A 123 -8.82 15.46 9.67
CA MET A 123 -10.20 15.74 9.30
C MET A 123 -10.43 17.25 9.07
N GLN A 124 -9.90 18.13 9.92
CA GLN A 124 -10.00 19.57 9.69
C GLN A 124 -9.29 20.02 8.41
N ARG A 125 -8.14 19.42 8.08
CA ARG A 125 -7.45 19.68 6.81
C ARG A 125 -8.28 19.25 5.60
N ALA A 126 -9.15 18.26 5.76
CA ALA A 126 -9.96 17.74 4.66
C ALA A 126 -11.02 18.70 4.12
N PHE A 127 -11.43 19.70 4.91
CA PHE A 127 -12.30 20.77 4.41
C PHE A 127 -11.59 21.74 3.45
N HIS A 128 -10.26 21.71 3.40
CA HIS A 128 -9.45 22.61 2.57
C HIS A 128 -8.80 21.91 1.37
N GLU A 129 -8.67 20.58 1.43
CA GLU A 129 -7.93 19.79 0.44
C GLU A 129 -8.75 18.57 0.01
N GLU A 130 -9.13 18.50 -1.27
CA GLU A 130 -10.05 17.47 -1.78
C GLU A 130 -9.49 16.04 -1.70
N PHE A 131 -8.17 15.89 -1.85
CA PHE A 131 -7.52 14.57 -1.89
C PHE A 131 -7.64 13.82 -0.56
N ILE A 132 -7.52 14.54 0.56
CA ILE A 132 -7.64 13.95 1.89
C ILE A 132 -9.11 13.70 2.24
N MET A 133 -10.05 14.55 1.81
CA MET A 133 -11.49 14.27 1.95
C MET A 133 -11.86 13.00 1.20
N SER A 134 -11.38 12.83 -0.03
CA SER A 134 -11.58 11.60 -0.81
C SER A 134 -11.03 10.37 -0.06
N ALA A 135 -9.86 10.47 0.56
CA ALA A 135 -9.26 9.38 1.34
C ALA A 135 -10.10 9.03 2.58
N ILE A 136 -10.55 10.04 3.33
CA ILE A 136 -11.43 9.89 4.51
C ILE A 136 -12.71 9.15 4.15
N LEU A 137 -13.40 9.62 3.10
CA LEU A 137 -14.64 9.01 2.63
C LEU A 137 -14.40 7.58 2.13
N CYS A 138 -13.24 7.32 1.51
CA CYS A 138 -12.87 5.99 1.05
C CYS A 138 -12.71 5.00 2.22
N VAL A 139 -11.97 5.39 3.26
CA VAL A 139 -11.76 4.55 4.44
C VAL A 139 -13.07 4.34 5.21
N ALA A 140 -13.93 5.36 5.29
CA ALA A 140 -15.27 5.21 5.86
C ALA A 140 -16.15 4.23 5.05
N ALA A 141 -16.07 4.29 3.72
CA ALA A 141 -16.76 3.33 2.86
C ALA A 141 -16.24 1.91 3.05
N LEU A 142 -14.92 1.72 3.19
CA LEU A 142 -14.31 0.42 3.48
C LEU A 142 -14.76 -0.14 4.84
N HIS A 143 -14.85 0.72 5.87
CA HIS A 143 -15.40 0.32 7.17
C HIS A 143 -16.87 -0.11 7.05
N LEU A 144 -17.68 0.60 6.27
CA LEU A 144 -19.07 0.17 6.04
C LEU A 144 -19.17 -1.11 5.21
N VAL A 145 -18.22 -1.38 4.30
CA VAL A 145 -18.15 -2.67 3.60
C VAL A 145 -17.89 -3.82 4.58
N SER A 146 -17.03 -3.63 5.58
CA SER A 146 -16.77 -4.67 6.58
C SER A 146 -17.97 -4.90 7.51
N LEU A 147 -18.70 -3.84 7.87
CA LEU A 147 -19.88 -3.92 8.74
C LEU A 147 -21.16 -4.36 7.99
N ARG A 148 -21.28 -4.01 6.71
CA ARG A 148 -22.49 -4.19 5.88
C ARG A 148 -22.15 -4.73 4.49
N PRO A 149 -21.57 -5.93 4.37
CA PRO A 149 -21.08 -6.47 3.09
C PRO A 149 -22.18 -6.67 2.04
N ALA A 150 -23.45 -6.79 2.45
CA ALA A 150 -24.59 -6.91 1.54
C ALA A 150 -24.89 -5.61 0.77
N ASP A 151 -24.56 -4.44 1.33
CA ASP A 151 -24.83 -3.16 0.68
C ASP A 151 -23.70 -2.78 -0.30
N ARG A 152 -23.94 -3.08 -1.58
CA ARG A 152 -22.97 -2.86 -2.66
C ARG A 152 -22.66 -1.38 -2.91
N LYS A 153 -23.47 -0.44 -2.40
CA LYS A 153 -23.23 1.00 -2.63
C LYS A 153 -21.89 1.44 -2.01
N TYR A 154 -21.52 0.90 -0.85
CA TYR A 154 -20.26 1.24 -0.18
C TYR A 154 -19.05 0.63 -0.89
N ALA A 155 -19.16 -0.59 -1.42
CA ALA A 155 -18.12 -1.22 -2.22
C ALA A 155 -17.88 -0.45 -3.54
N HIS A 156 -18.95 0.04 -4.17
CA HIS A 156 -18.82 0.90 -5.35
C HIS A 156 -18.19 2.26 -5.00
N ALA A 157 -18.60 2.85 -3.86
CA ALA A 157 -18.05 4.11 -3.38
C ALA A 157 -16.56 3.99 -3.07
N SER A 158 -16.12 2.96 -2.33
CA SER A 158 -14.71 2.75 -2.00
C SER A 158 -13.86 2.56 -3.27
N MET A 159 -14.32 1.77 -4.24
CA MET A 159 -13.63 1.60 -5.53
C MET A 159 -13.39 2.95 -6.25
N HIS A 160 -14.44 3.76 -6.40
CA HIS A 160 -14.33 5.06 -7.06
C HIS A 160 -13.47 6.05 -6.27
N LEU A 161 -13.64 6.09 -4.95
CA LEU A 161 -12.90 6.98 -4.06
C LEU A 161 -11.41 6.59 -3.96
N THR A 162 -11.05 5.31 -4.04
CA THR A 162 -9.64 4.85 -4.13
C THR A 162 -8.96 5.46 -5.36
N VAL A 163 -9.59 5.33 -6.53
CA VAL A 163 -9.04 5.88 -7.79
C VAL A 163 -8.91 7.41 -7.70
N LYS A 164 -9.95 8.09 -7.21
CA LYS A 164 -9.96 9.54 -7.04
C LYS A 164 -8.86 10.00 -6.07
N THR A 165 -8.72 9.32 -4.93
CA THR A 165 -7.72 9.59 -3.91
C THR A 165 -6.32 9.47 -4.49
N ALA A 166 -6.00 8.37 -5.17
CA ALA A 166 -4.69 8.15 -5.78
C ALA A 166 -4.33 9.24 -6.81
N GLN A 167 -5.29 9.63 -7.67
CA GLN A 167 -5.08 10.68 -8.67
C GLN A 167 -4.81 12.05 -8.05
N LEU A 168 -5.67 12.46 -7.10
CA LEU A 168 -5.54 13.77 -6.46
C LEU A 168 -4.31 13.84 -5.55
N PHE A 169 -3.99 12.75 -4.85
CA PHE A 169 -2.80 12.66 -4.02
C PHE A 169 -1.52 12.79 -4.84
N ARG A 170 -1.41 12.04 -5.95
CA ARG A 170 -0.27 12.13 -6.87
C ARG A 170 -0.04 13.56 -7.38
N ARG A 171 -1.11 14.29 -7.71
CA ARG A 171 -1.02 15.68 -8.16
C ARG A 171 -0.49 16.61 -7.07
N ASN A 172 -0.90 16.38 -5.82
CA ASN A 172 -0.47 17.21 -4.69
C ASN A 172 0.94 16.88 -4.19
N LEU A 173 1.42 15.65 -4.40
CA LEU A 173 2.82 15.27 -4.12
C LEU A 173 3.84 16.03 -4.96
N SER A 174 3.43 16.63 -6.10
CA SER A 174 4.30 17.49 -6.90
C SER A 174 4.49 18.90 -6.32
N ARG A 175 3.71 19.27 -5.30
CA ARG A 175 3.84 20.58 -4.62
C ARG A 175 4.92 20.49 -3.54
N ALA A 176 5.53 21.62 -3.21
CA ALA A 176 6.42 21.71 -2.06
C ALA A 176 5.67 21.40 -0.75
N PHE A 177 6.37 20.79 0.21
CA PHE A 177 5.87 20.54 1.54
C PHE A 177 5.93 21.84 2.34
N THR A 178 4.79 22.25 2.89
CA THR A 178 4.59 23.49 3.63
C THR A 178 3.76 23.21 4.87
N LYS A 179 3.74 24.15 5.81
CA LYS A 179 2.88 24.07 7.01
C LYS A 179 1.39 23.88 6.72
N HIS A 180 0.92 24.30 5.54
CA HIS A 180 -0.50 24.24 5.17
C HIS A 180 -0.93 22.90 4.58
N ASN A 181 -0.02 22.14 3.98
CA ASN A 181 -0.34 20.91 3.26
C ASN A 181 0.37 19.65 3.78
N CYS A 182 1.45 19.76 4.58
CA CYS A 182 2.22 18.61 5.04
C CYS A 182 1.38 17.61 5.85
N GLU A 183 0.55 18.10 6.77
CA GLU A 183 -0.34 17.25 7.57
C GLU A 183 -1.40 16.55 6.73
N ALA A 184 -1.94 17.24 5.71
CA ALA A 184 -2.90 16.66 4.78
C ALA A 184 -2.24 15.58 3.92
N LEU A 185 -1.04 15.84 3.41
CA LEU A 185 -0.25 14.89 2.61
C LEU A 185 0.09 13.63 3.43
N MET A 186 0.55 13.81 4.66
CA MET A 186 0.88 12.67 5.53
C MET A 186 -0.37 11.91 5.97
N GLY A 187 -1.44 12.61 6.35
CA GLY A 187 -2.73 11.99 6.65
C GLY A 187 -3.27 11.17 5.48
N ALA A 188 -3.16 11.68 4.25
CA ALA A 188 -3.58 10.96 3.06
C ALA A 188 -2.68 9.73 2.80
N ALA A 189 -1.37 9.83 2.99
CA ALA A 189 -0.46 8.70 2.87
C ALA A 189 -0.82 7.57 3.84
N LEU A 190 -1.17 7.90 5.09
CA LEU A 190 -1.62 6.92 6.08
C LEU A 190 -2.98 6.31 5.72
N LEU A 191 -3.95 7.11 5.29
CA LEU A 191 -5.26 6.58 4.86
C LEU A 191 -5.13 5.69 3.61
N ILE A 192 -4.23 6.03 2.70
CA ILE A 192 -3.92 5.16 1.55
C ILE A 192 -3.32 3.84 2.02
N ASN A 193 -2.49 3.81 3.07
CA ASN A 193 -2.02 2.56 3.65
C ASN A 193 -3.18 1.70 4.19
N TYR A 194 -4.18 2.29 4.86
CA TYR A 194 -5.40 1.56 5.27
C TYR A 194 -6.19 1.02 4.08
N ILE A 195 -6.29 1.79 2.99
CA ILE A 195 -6.91 1.34 1.74
C ILE A 195 -6.14 0.13 1.18
N SER A 196 -4.81 0.18 1.16
CA SER A 196 -3.96 -0.93 0.71
C SER A 196 -4.06 -2.17 1.62
N TRP A 197 -4.21 -1.99 2.94
CA TRP A 197 -4.50 -3.08 3.87
C TRP A 197 -5.80 -3.81 3.50
N SER A 198 -6.83 -3.04 3.14
CA SER A 198 -8.14 -3.58 2.75
C SER A 198 -8.19 -4.13 1.32
N ASP A 199 -7.16 -3.89 0.50
CA ASP A 199 -7.08 -4.36 -0.88
C ASP A 199 -6.60 -5.81 -0.95
N VAL A 200 -7.56 -6.72 -1.15
CA VAL A 200 -7.33 -8.15 -1.36
C VAL A 200 -7.71 -8.60 -2.78
N GLY A 201 -7.99 -7.65 -3.69
CA GLY A 201 -8.49 -7.97 -5.04
C GLY A 201 -7.52 -8.81 -5.86
N PHE A 202 -6.20 -8.73 -5.59
CA PHE A 202 -5.19 -9.53 -6.27
C PHE A 202 -5.21 -11.03 -5.88
N LEU A 203 -5.84 -11.37 -4.74
CA LEU A 203 -5.99 -12.73 -4.20
C LEU A 203 -7.29 -13.41 -4.64
N MET A 204 -8.29 -12.63 -5.05
CA MET A 204 -9.60 -13.16 -5.43
C MET A 204 -9.57 -13.56 -6.91
N ASP A 205 -10.01 -14.77 -7.21
CA ASP A 205 -10.27 -15.19 -8.59
C ASP A 205 -11.45 -14.38 -9.12
N ASN A 206 -11.29 -13.75 -10.29
CA ASN A 206 -12.44 -13.27 -11.03
C ASN A 206 -13.09 -14.50 -11.67
N ASP A 207 -14.12 -15.05 -11.02
CA ASP A 207 -14.92 -16.18 -11.51
C ASP A 207 -15.72 -15.88 -12.80
N ASP A 208 -15.52 -14.71 -13.43
CA ASP A 208 -16.30 -14.23 -14.58
C ASP A 208 -15.75 -14.67 -15.97
N ASP A 209 -14.67 -15.44 -16.03
CA ASP A 209 -14.22 -16.06 -17.30
C ASP A 209 -14.84 -17.48 -17.42
N ASP A 210 -16.05 -17.54 -17.98
CA ASP A 210 -16.76 -18.73 -18.48
C ASP A 210 -16.04 -19.40 -19.68
N ASP A 211 -14.73 -19.66 -19.56
CA ASP A 211 -14.01 -20.50 -20.54
C ASP A 211 -13.69 -21.86 -19.89
N ASP A 212 -14.38 -22.89 -20.41
CA ASP A 212 -14.30 -24.32 -20.11
C ASP A 212 -12.90 -24.92 -20.37
N ASP A 213 -11.91 -24.63 -19.52
CA ASP A 213 -10.67 -25.42 -19.45
C ASP A 213 -10.26 -25.67 -17.98
N ASP A 214 -10.80 -26.76 -17.44
CA ASP A 214 -10.66 -27.26 -16.06
C ASP A 214 -9.18 -27.50 -15.63
N ALA A 215 -8.26 -27.63 -16.59
CA ALA A 215 -6.83 -27.81 -16.33
C ALA A 215 -6.06 -26.50 -16.05
N SER A 216 -6.66 -25.32 -16.27
CA SER A 216 -5.97 -24.02 -16.14
C SER A 216 -6.28 -23.27 -14.84
N LYS A 217 -7.40 -23.57 -14.16
CA LYS A 217 -7.81 -22.93 -12.90
C LYS A 217 -6.88 -23.25 -11.72
N SER A 218 -6.25 -24.42 -11.73
CA SER A 218 -5.33 -24.85 -10.67
C SER A 218 -3.97 -24.12 -10.64
N LYS A 219 -3.69 -23.18 -11.55
CA LYS A 219 -2.32 -22.65 -11.78
C LYS A 219 -2.14 -21.14 -11.64
N ARG A 220 -3.10 -20.38 -11.10
CA ARG A 220 -2.87 -18.97 -10.73
C ARG A 220 -2.26 -18.91 -9.32
N GLY A 221 -0.93 -19.00 -9.26
CA GLY A 221 -0.17 -18.88 -8.00
C GLY A 221 -0.26 -17.49 -7.38
N LEU A 222 0.17 -17.39 -6.11
CA LEU A 222 0.24 -16.14 -5.34
C LEU A 222 1.02 -15.06 -6.14
N ARG A 223 0.45 -13.85 -6.28
CA ARG A 223 1.03 -12.71 -7.05
C ARG A 223 1.38 -11.53 -6.15
N LEU A 224 2.43 -11.67 -5.34
CA LEU A 224 2.86 -10.63 -4.41
C LEU A 224 3.36 -9.35 -5.11
N GLU A 225 3.72 -9.43 -6.38
CA GLU A 225 4.07 -8.29 -7.21
C GLU A 225 2.91 -7.34 -7.52
N GLN A 226 1.66 -7.73 -7.23
CA GLN A 226 0.47 -6.87 -7.35
C GLN A 226 0.04 -6.25 -6.01
N ASP A 227 0.69 -6.65 -4.92
CA ASP A 227 0.33 -6.26 -3.57
C ASP A 227 0.65 -4.77 -3.29
N GLN A 228 -0.38 -3.93 -3.32
CA GLN A 228 -0.24 -2.50 -3.09
C GLN A 228 0.25 -2.15 -1.68
N LEU A 229 0.09 -3.05 -0.69
CA LEU A 229 0.50 -2.78 0.68
C LEU A 229 2.01 -2.59 0.79
N PHE A 230 2.81 -3.47 0.16
CA PHE A 230 4.27 -3.35 0.16
C PHE A 230 4.78 -2.39 -0.93
N LEU A 231 4.10 -2.32 -2.09
CA LEU A 231 4.52 -1.47 -3.20
C LEU A 231 4.43 0.03 -2.87
N MET A 232 3.47 0.43 -2.04
CA MET A 232 3.26 1.83 -1.68
C MET A 232 4.13 2.29 -0.49
N SER A 233 4.66 1.36 0.31
CA SER A 233 5.51 1.63 1.47
C SER A 233 6.63 2.64 1.22
N PRO A 234 7.43 2.54 0.13
CA PRO A 234 8.50 3.51 -0.12
C PRO A 234 8.00 4.94 -0.34
N GLY A 235 6.82 5.09 -0.94
CA GLY A 235 6.17 6.38 -1.12
C GLY A 235 5.75 7.01 0.20
N ILE A 236 5.24 6.20 1.13
CA ILE A 236 4.87 6.65 2.48
C ILE A 236 6.09 7.12 3.25
N VAL A 237 7.19 6.34 3.21
CA VAL A 237 8.48 6.72 3.82
C VAL A 237 8.97 8.06 3.25
N ARG A 238 8.88 8.26 1.92
CA ARG A 238 9.26 9.53 1.29
C ARG A 238 8.45 10.72 1.81
N VAL A 239 7.13 10.58 1.90
CA VAL A 239 6.24 11.63 2.40
C VAL A 239 6.58 11.95 3.86
N TRP A 240 6.82 10.92 4.67
CA TRP A 240 7.23 11.07 6.07
C TRP A 240 8.50 11.90 6.21
N PHE A 241 9.61 11.48 5.59
CA PHE A 241 10.89 12.18 5.72
C PHE A 241 10.86 13.61 5.13
N ALA A 242 10.07 13.85 4.08
CA ALA A 242 9.86 15.19 3.54
C ALA A 242 9.04 16.09 4.49
N ALA A 243 8.14 15.51 5.29
CA ALA A 243 7.27 16.26 6.20
C ALA A 243 7.88 16.50 7.58
N VAL A 244 8.75 15.60 8.08
CA VAL A 244 9.34 15.69 9.43
C VAL A 244 9.96 17.05 9.76
N PRO A 245 10.78 17.69 8.89
CA PRO A 245 11.35 18.99 9.20
C PRO A 245 10.27 20.07 9.41
N VAL A 246 9.22 20.03 8.59
CA VAL A 246 8.07 20.96 8.69
C VAL A 246 7.26 20.67 9.96
N PHE A 247 7.08 19.40 10.32
CA PHE A 247 6.39 19.02 11.56
C PHE A 247 7.07 19.54 12.81
N ILE A 248 8.40 19.43 12.85
CA ILE A 248 9.21 19.90 13.98
C ILE A 248 9.16 21.43 14.07
N ASP A 249 9.30 22.13 12.94
CA ASP A 249 9.30 23.61 12.91
C ASP A 249 7.95 24.22 13.29
N GLU A 250 6.85 23.58 12.89
CA GLU A 250 5.50 24.12 13.08
C GLU A 250 4.77 23.53 14.30
N GLY A 251 5.41 22.60 15.03
CA GLY A 251 4.82 21.95 16.20
C GLY A 251 3.58 21.10 15.85
N SER A 252 3.66 20.33 14.77
CA SER A 252 2.53 19.51 14.28
C SER A 252 2.17 18.37 15.25
N VAL A 253 0.90 17.93 15.25
CA VAL A 253 0.43 16.72 15.96
C VAL A 253 1.24 15.47 15.59
N PHE A 254 1.77 15.42 14.37
CA PHE A 254 2.60 14.31 13.90
C PHE A 254 3.95 14.19 14.62
N VAL A 255 4.40 15.23 15.34
CA VAL A 255 5.60 15.15 16.18
C VAL A 255 5.46 14.10 17.28
N GLN A 256 4.25 13.86 17.78
CA GLN A 256 4.00 12.83 18.79
C GLN A 256 4.31 11.40 18.28
N LEU A 257 4.24 11.18 16.97
CA LEU A 257 4.62 9.93 16.34
C LEU A 257 6.15 9.76 16.24
N LEU A 258 6.93 10.85 16.37
CA LEU A 258 8.38 10.82 16.41
C LEU A 258 8.91 10.53 17.82
N THR A 259 8.18 10.95 18.86
CA THR A 259 8.63 10.86 20.25
C THR A 259 8.21 9.55 20.93
N ARG A 260 7.12 8.92 20.48
CA ARG A 260 6.63 7.65 21.07
C ARG A 260 7.43 6.45 20.56
N ASP A 261 8.12 5.75 21.46
CA ASP A 261 8.79 4.49 21.14
C ASP A 261 7.88 3.27 21.37
N THR A 262 6.95 3.05 20.44
CA THR A 262 5.97 1.94 20.50
C THR A 262 6.64 0.56 20.61
N ARG A 263 7.74 0.33 19.89
CA ARG A 263 8.47 -0.95 19.93
C ARG A 263 9.16 -1.15 21.27
N GLY A 264 9.92 -0.16 21.74
CA GLY A 264 10.63 -0.28 23.02
C GLY A 264 9.70 -0.30 24.23
N SER A 265 8.49 0.26 24.12
CA SER A 265 7.42 0.05 25.11
C SER A 265 7.07 -1.43 25.25
N LEU A 266 6.75 -2.10 24.14
CA LEU A 266 6.44 -3.53 24.12
C LEU A 266 7.62 -4.40 24.55
N GLU A 267 8.83 -4.12 24.06
CA GLU A 267 10.03 -4.87 24.42
C GLU A 267 10.34 -4.77 25.93
N ARG A 268 10.17 -3.60 26.54
CA ARG A 268 10.33 -3.45 27.99
C ARG A 268 9.29 -4.25 28.77
N ALA A 269 8.02 -4.22 28.36
CA ALA A 269 6.98 -5.00 29.00
C ALA A 269 7.26 -6.51 28.93
N LEU A 270 7.75 -7.01 27.79
CA LEU A 270 8.18 -8.39 27.63
C LEU A 270 9.37 -8.74 28.55
N VAL A 271 10.39 -7.87 28.60
CA VAL A 271 11.57 -8.08 29.47
C VAL A 271 11.21 -8.05 30.96
N GLU A 272 10.31 -7.16 31.38
CA GLU A 272 9.81 -7.09 32.76
C GLU A 272 9.11 -8.39 33.19
N ARG A 273 8.55 -9.14 32.23
CA ARG A 273 7.97 -10.47 32.45
C ARG A 273 8.97 -11.62 32.36
N GLY A 274 10.22 -11.35 31.98
CA GLY A 274 11.26 -12.36 31.80
C GLY A 274 11.28 -13.00 30.40
N GLU A 275 10.54 -12.46 29.43
CA GLU A 275 10.61 -12.89 28.04
C GLU A 275 11.79 -12.20 27.32
N ASN A 276 12.44 -12.91 26.40
CA ASN A 276 13.44 -12.32 25.51
C ASN A 276 12.76 -11.82 24.22
N PRO A 277 12.71 -10.49 23.96
CA PRO A 277 12.05 -9.97 22.75
C PRO A 277 12.74 -10.39 21.45
N GLU A 278 14.01 -10.81 21.49
CA GLU A 278 14.75 -11.33 20.33
C GLU A 278 14.72 -12.87 20.21
N ARG A 279 13.93 -13.58 21.04
CA ARG A 279 13.86 -15.05 21.09
C ARG A 279 13.73 -15.72 19.72
N PHE A 280 13.00 -15.10 18.80
CA PHE A 280 12.73 -15.68 17.48
C PHE A 280 13.73 -15.28 16.41
N VAL A 281 14.65 -14.35 16.68
CA VAL A 281 15.62 -13.90 15.68
C VAL A 281 16.54 -15.03 15.24
N GLU A 282 17.11 -15.77 16.18
CA GLU A 282 18.06 -16.85 15.87
C GLU A 282 17.42 -18.02 15.10
N PRO A 283 16.23 -18.55 15.46
CA PRO A 283 15.54 -19.56 14.66
C PRO A 283 15.35 -19.18 13.18
N PHE A 284 14.89 -17.95 12.91
CA PHE A 284 14.74 -17.48 11.52
C PHE A 284 16.08 -17.31 10.80
N MET A 285 17.14 -16.90 11.49
CA MET A 285 18.47 -16.77 10.89
C MET A 285 19.11 -18.12 10.61
N ASN A 286 18.90 -19.12 11.47
CA ASN A 286 19.36 -20.49 11.22
C ASN A 286 18.66 -21.08 9.99
N MET A 287 17.35 -20.84 9.83
CA MET A 287 16.61 -21.19 8.61
C MET A 287 17.15 -20.46 7.37
N TRP A 288 17.57 -19.20 7.51
CA TRP A 288 18.19 -18.45 6.42
C TRP A 288 19.53 -19.05 5.99
N ASP A 289 20.33 -19.47 6.96
CA ASP A 289 21.69 -19.98 6.75
C ASP A 289 21.71 -21.47 6.30
N ASP A 290 20.60 -22.20 6.45
CA ASP A 290 20.48 -23.62 6.05
C ASP A 290 20.62 -23.83 4.52
N GLU A 291 21.47 -24.80 4.14
CA GLU A 291 21.89 -25.06 2.75
C GLU A 291 20.75 -25.54 1.84
N LEU A 292 19.71 -26.19 2.41
CA LEU A 292 18.53 -26.63 1.64
C LEU A 292 17.63 -25.46 1.21
N SER A 293 17.75 -24.30 1.86
CA SER A 293 17.03 -23.06 1.54
C SER A 293 17.77 -22.16 0.55
N GLN A 294 19.04 -22.49 0.22
CA GLN A 294 19.86 -21.70 -0.70
C GLN A 294 19.49 -21.98 -2.16
N VAL A 295 18.55 -21.21 -2.71
CA VAL A 295 18.58 -20.94 -4.15
C VAL A 295 19.84 -20.12 -4.42
N ARG A 296 20.85 -20.73 -5.08
CA ARG A 296 22.11 -20.07 -5.50
C ARG A 296 21.83 -18.65 -6.03
N GLY A 297 22.29 -17.62 -5.30
CA GLY A 297 22.35 -16.24 -5.80
C GLY A 297 21.81 -15.11 -4.91
N ALA A 298 21.56 -15.31 -3.60
CA ALA A 298 20.81 -14.35 -2.77
C ALA A 298 21.58 -13.63 -1.65
N ASP A 299 22.91 -13.64 -1.62
CA ASP A 299 23.67 -12.96 -0.54
C ASP A 299 23.82 -11.44 -0.75
N GLU A 300 23.94 -11.01 -2.01
CA GLU A 300 24.07 -9.62 -2.40
C GLU A 300 23.03 -9.26 -3.46
N THR A 301 22.03 -8.47 -3.08
CA THR A 301 21.03 -7.95 -4.02
C THR A 301 21.38 -6.51 -4.39
N ARG A 302 21.54 -6.25 -5.69
CA ARG A 302 21.53 -4.88 -6.22
C ARG A 302 20.09 -4.39 -6.20
N VAL A 303 19.75 -3.61 -5.17
CA VAL A 303 18.43 -3.01 -5.04
C VAL A 303 18.52 -1.58 -5.54
N ASP A 304 17.88 -1.33 -6.68
CA ASP A 304 17.74 0.01 -7.24
C ASP A 304 16.31 0.53 -7.06
N GLY A 305 16.14 1.85 -7.04
CA GLY A 305 14.82 2.49 -7.05
C GLY A 305 14.20 2.75 -5.67
N PRO A 306 12.86 2.89 -5.59
CA PRO A 306 12.18 3.44 -4.40
C PRO A 306 12.39 2.64 -3.11
N THR A 307 12.45 1.31 -3.18
CA THR A 307 12.62 0.43 -2.01
C THR A 307 14.01 0.58 -1.39
N SER A 308 15.05 0.71 -2.21
CA SER A 308 16.43 0.98 -1.77
C SER A 308 16.56 2.34 -1.10
N TYR A 309 15.91 3.37 -1.68
CA TYR A 309 15.82 4.70 -1.09
C TYR A 309 15.23 4.63 0.33
N ALA A 310 14.04 4.04 0.49
CA ALA A 310 13.35 3.95 1.78
C ALA A 310 14.18 3.21 2.84
N TRP A 311 14.85 2.13 2.42
CA TRP A 311 15.74 1.35 3.28
C TRP A 311 16.89 2.19 3.85
N ARG A 312 17.52 3.02 3.02
CA ARG A 312 18.62 3.90 3.43
C ARG A 312 18.17 4.94 4.45
N PHE A 313 16.95 5.47 4.32
CA PHE A 313 16.39 6.38 5.32
C PHE A 313 16.17 5.73 6.66
N LEU A 314 15.45 4.61 6.69
CA LEU A 314 15.10 3.92 7.93
C LEU A 314 16.36 3.47 8.67
N ARG A 315 17.33 2.88 7.95
CA ARG A 315 18.63 2.46 8.52
C ARG A 315 19.51 3.64 8.92
N GLY A 316 19.53 4.70 8.11
CA GLY A 316 20.28 5.92 8.41
C GLY A 316 19.77 6.58 9.67
N LEU A 317 18.45 6.72 9.81
CA LEU A 317 17.82 7.30 10.97
C LEU A 317 18.16 6.49 12.24
N GLU A 318 17.97 5.18 12.19
CA GLU A 318 18.26 4.30 13.33
C GLU A 318 19.73 4.36 13.76
N ARG A 319 20.68 4.32 12.82
CA ARG A 319 22.11 4.45 13.14
C ARG A 319 22.46 5.78 13.83
N ASN A 320 21.82 6.88 13.42
CA ASN A 320 22.08 8.20 14.00
C ASN A 320 21.31 8.45 15.31
N LEU A 321 20.19 7.75 15.54
CA LEU A 321 19.37 7.91 16.76
C LEU A 321 19.66 6.90 17.87
N LEU A 322 20.26 5.74 17.55
CA LEU A 322 20.70 4.73 18.53
C LEU A 322 21.61 5.29 19.65
N PRO A 323 22.54 6.23 19.39
CA PRO A 323 23.37 6.83 20.44
C PRO A 323 22.59 7.70 21.46
N CYS A 324 21.40 8.18 21.10
CA CYS A 324 20.61 9.07 21.97
C CYS A 324 19.72 8.32 22.97
N ARG A 325 19.42 7.03 22.74
CA ARG A 325 18.53 6.23 23.61
C ARG A 325 19.20 5.72 24.89
N GLY A 326 20.54 5.74 24.97
CA GLY A 326 21.29 5.21 26.11
C GLY A 326 21.39 6.14 27.33
N ASN A 327 21.00 7.42 27.22
CA ASN A 327 21.34 8.44 28.22
C ASN A 327 20.15 9.23 28.82
N SER A 328 18.89 8.88 28.57
CA SER A 328 17.75 9.66 29.11
C SER A 328 17.17 9.10 30.42
N ALA A 329 18.03 8.82 31.40
CA ALA A 329 17.61 8.84 32.80
C ALA A 329 18.08 10.18 33.37
N TYR A 330 17.12 11.07 33.69
CA TYR A 330 17.31 12.40 34.29
C TYR A 330 17.81 13.52 33.37
N ASP A 331 16.89 14.26 32.74
CA ASP A 331 16.75 15.73 32.86
C ASP A 331 15.65 16.24 31.90
N GLY A 332 14.71 17.04 32.43
CA GLY A 332 13.46 17.42 31.77
C GLY A 332 13.57 18.65 30.86
N GLY A 333 12.80 18.65 29.77
CA GLY A 333 12.46 19.83 28.95
C GLY A 333 13.55 20.33 27.99
N HIS A 334 14.76 20.62 28.46
CA HIS A 334 15.84 21.16 27.61
C HIS A 334 16.44 20.09 26.67
N ASN A 335 16.41 18.83 27.08
CA ASN A 335 16.97 17.72 26.31
C ASN A 335 16.05 17.32 25.12
N GLU A 336 14.74 17.46 25.25
CA GLU A 336 13.77 17.10 24.20
C GLU A 336 13.82 18.06 23.00
N GLN A 337 13.91 19.38 23.26
CA GLN A 337 14.03 20.37 22.20
C GLN A 337 15.35 20.20 21.42
N ASN A 338 16.45 19.94 22.12
CA ASN A 338 17.74 19.65 21.49
C ASN A 338 17.71 18.34 20.68
N GLY A 339 17.02 17.30 21.20
CA GLY A 339 16.79 16.05 20.49
C GLY A 339 15.97 16.23 19.21
N MET A 340 14.94 17.08 19.25
CA MET A 340 14.13 17.40 18.07
C MET A 340 14.91 18.16 17.00
N VAL A 341 15.74 19.13 17.38
CA VAL A 341 16.63 19.85 16.46
C VAL A 341 17.63 18.88 15.82
N TYR A 342 18.27 18.02 16.61
CA TYR A 342 19.18 17.00 16.08
C TYR A 342 18.49 16.03 15.12
N LEU A 343 17.27 15.60 15.44
CA LEU A 343 16.46 14.75 14.56
C LEU A 343 16.16 15.45 13.24
N LYS A 344 15.72 16.71 13.29
CA LYS A 344 15.47 17.54 12.11
C LYS A 344 16.69 17.63 11.21
N ASP A 345 17.85 17.95 11.79
CA ASP A 345 19.10 18.09 11.04
C ASP A 345 19.52 16.77 10.40
N THR A 346 19.39 15.67 11.15
CA THR A 346 19.67 14.31 10.67
C THR A 346 18.76 13.94 9.50
N VAL A 347 17.45 14.14 9.62
CA VAL A 347 16.48 13.87 8.57
C VAL A 347 16.75 14.74 7.34
N THR A 348 17.04 16.03 7.53
CA THR A 348 17.34 16.96 6.44
C THR A 348 18.60 16.54 5.69
N LYS A 349 19.66 16.16 6.42
CA LYS A 349 20.91 15.65 5.85
C LYS A 349 20.71 14.35 5.08
N LEU A 350 20.01 13.37 5.66
CA LEU A 350 19.69 12.10 4.99
C LEU A 350 18.85 12.34 3.74
N THR A 351 17.91 13.29 3.80
CA THR A 351 17.07 13.67 2.65
C THR A 351 17.91 14.24 1.52
N ALA A 352 18.80 15.18 1.80
CA ALA A 352 19.71 15.74 0.81
C ALA A 352 20.66 14.69 0.19
N GLN A 353 21.24 13.82 1.02
CA GLN A 353 22.16 12.77 0.57
C GLN A 353 21.48 11.71 -0.31
N SER A 354 20.22 11.40 -0.02
CA SER A 354 19.46 10.43 -0.82
C SER A 354 19.07 10.95 -2.21
N MET A 355 18.96 12.28 -2.37
CA MET A 355 18.62 12.93 -3.64
C MET A 355 19.84 13.06 -4.56
N SER A 356 21.06 13.07 -3.99
CA SER A 356 22.31 13.17 -4.75
C SER A 356 22.91 11.82 -5.15
N LEU A 357 22.55 10.74 -4.46
CA LEU A 357 23.13 9.42 -4.68
C LEU A 357 22.29 8.57 -5.64
N HIS A 358 22.70 8.58 -6.91
CA HIS A 358 22.29 7.57 -7.92
C HIS A 358 23.02 6.22 -7.73
N GLU A 359 23.70 6.03 -6.60
CA GLU A 359 24.50 4.84 -6.33
C GLU A 359 23.61 3.62 -6.03
N SER A 360 23.72 2.63 -6.91
CA SER A 360 23.36 1.23 -6.63
C SER A 360 24.19 0.75 -5.44
N SER A 361 23.64 0.82 -4.23
CA SER A 361 24.32 0.32 -3.04
C SER A 361 24.07 -1.18 -2.91
N LEU A 362 25.14 -1.97 -2.92
CA LEU A 362 25.07 -3.37 -2.54
C LEU A 362 24.58 -3.46 -1.10
N HIS A 363 23.48 -4.17 -0.89
CA HIS A 363 22.93 -4.41 0.43
C HIS A 363 22.85 -5.91 0.67
N SER A 364 23.34 -6.33 1.83
CA SER A 364 23.19 -7.71 2.29
C SER A 364 21.70 -7.99 2.53
N ALA A 365 21.15 -8.94 1.77
CA ALA A 365 19.79 -9.39 1.95
C ALA A 365 19.60 -10.02 3.34
N ARG A 366 20.64 -10.72 3.82
CA ARG A 366 20.70 -11.33 5.16
C ARG A 366 20.57 -10.29 6.28
N GLU A 367 21.31 -9.18 6.22
CA GLU A 367 21.21 -8.10 7.22
C GLU A 367 19.88 -7.36 7.16
N SER A 368 19.27 -7.27 5.97
CA SER A 368 17.92 -6.72 5.80
C SER A 368 16.86 -7.63 6.40
N PHE A 369 16.99 -8.94 6.20
CA PHE A 369 16.12 -9.95 6.78
C PHE A 369 16.20 -9.96 8.31
N LYS A 370 17.42 -10.06 8.88
CA LYS A 370 17.66 -10.00 10.33
C LYS A 370 17.03 -8.77 10.98
N TYR A 371 17.15 -7.63 10.31
CA TYR A 371 16.59 -6.37 10.77
C TYR A 371 15.06 -6.41 10.89
N ILE A 372 14.40 -6.96 9.88
CA ILE A 372 12.94 -7.04 9.83
C ILE A 372 12.43 -8.07 10.85
N ILE A 373 13.13 -9.19 11.03
CA ILE A 373 12.79 -10.18 12.04
C ILE A 373 12.87 -9.63 13.46
N ARG A 374 13.89 -8.83 13.77
CA ARG A 374 13.95 -8.15 15.09
C ARG A 374 12.71 -7.33 15.41
N ARG A 375 12.02 -6.81 14.39
CA ARG A 375 10.77 -6.05 14.56
C ARG A 375 9.54 -6.94 14.70
N LEU A 376 9.56 -8.13 14.10
CA LEU A 376 8.48 -9.11 14.22
C LEU A 376 8.57 -9.91 15.53
N SER A 377 9.78 -10.21 16.00
CA SER A 377 10.04 -11.09 17.15
C SER A 377 9.24 -10.71 18.41
N PRO A 378 9.13 -9.44 18.83
CA PRO A 378 8.29 -9.07 19.98
C PRO A 378 6.80 -9.42 19.79
N LEU A 379 6.27 -9.31 18.56
CA LEU A 379 4.88 -9.69 18.25
C LEU A 379 4.69 -11.21 18.34
N LEU A 380 5.68 -11.99 17.91
CA LEU A 380 5.64 -13.45 18.06
C LEU A 380 5.73 -13.87 19.54
N CYS A 381 6.47 -13.13 20.37
CA CYS A 381 6.46 -13.36 21.82
C CYS A 381 5.07 -13.17 22.41
N CYS A 382 4.32 -12.15 21.97
CA CYS A 382 2.92 -11.98 22.40
C CYS A 382 2.05 -13.17 22.03
N ILE A 383 2.24 -13.78 20.85
CA ILE A 383 1.47 -14.96 20.45
C ILE A 383 1.80 -16.16 21.33
N ALA A 384 3.10 -16.44 21.56
CA ALA A 384 3.53 -17.52 22.42
C ALA A 384 2.97 -17.39 23.85
N LEU A 385 2.82 -16.15 24.35
CA LEU A 385 2.16 -15.88 25.63
C LEU A 385 0.66 -16.23 25.61
N LEU A 386 -0.06 -15.90 24.53
CA LEU A 386 -1.47 -16.28 24.37
C LEU A 386 -1.67 -17.80 24.30
N GLU A 387 -0.77 -18.53 23.64
CA GLU A 387 -0.89 -19.99 23.55
C GLU A 387 -0.65 -20.69 24.89
N SER A 388 0.19 -20.09 25.74
CA SER A 388 0.46 -20.60 27.09
C SER A 388 -0.61 -20.27 28.14
N THR A 389 -1.55 -19.36 27.83
CA THR A 389 -2.55 -18.87 28.78
C THR A 389 -3.98 -19.17 28.30
N THR A 390 -4.85 -19.61 29.21
CA THR A 390 -6.27 -19.89 28.90
C THR A 390 -7.17 -18.65 28.95
N GLN A 391 -6.60 -17.46 29.23
CA GLN A 391 -7.28 -16.16 29.39
C GLN A 391 -6.50 -15.04 28.70
N THR A 392 -7.09 -13.84 28.59
CA THR A 392 -6.41 -12.65 28.03
C THR A 392 -5.19 -12.28 28.87
N ASP A 393 -4.04 -12.12 28.20
CA ASP A 393 -2.79 -11.78 28.87
C ASP A 393 -2.73 -10.28 29.20
N PRO A 394 -2.46 -9.89 30.46
CA PRO A 394 -2.46 -8.49 30.88
C PRO A 394 -1.43 -7.60 30.15
N ILE A 395 -0.33 -8.16 29.65
CA ILE A 395 0.63 -7.42 28.82
C ILE A 395 0.02 -7.08 27.47
N ILE A 396 -0.69 -8.02 26.87
CA ILE A 396 -1.30 -7.84 25.55
C ILE A 396 -2.41 -6.79 25.64
N ASP A 397 -3.18 -6.80 26.72
CA ASP A 397 -4.20 -5.79 26.98
C ASP A 397 -3.58 -4.41 27.23
N SER A 398 -2.49 -4.32 27.99
CA SER A 398 -1.82 -3.03 28.26
C SER A 398 -1.06 -2.47 27.04
N CYS A 399 -0.44 -3.34 26.23
CA CYS A 399 0.25 -2.98 24.99
C CYS A 399 -0.66 -3.04 23.75
N ALA A 400 -1.97 -3.19 23.93
CA ALA A 400 -2.96 -3.38 22.88
C ALA A 400 -2.90 -2.34 21.75
N THR A 401 -2.67 -1.06 22.10
CA THR A 401 -2.53 0.04 21.14
C THR A 401 -1.15 0.02 20.48
N ASP A 402 -0.12 -0.40 21.21
CA ASP A 402 1.24 -0.46 20.69
C ASP A 402 1.37 -1.58 19.65
N ILE A 403 0.79 -2.75 19.91
CA ILE A 403 0.72 -3.89 18.98
C ILE A 403 0.01 -3.46 17.69
N GLU A 404 -1.13 -2.78 17.78
CA GLU A 404 -1.87 -2.29 16.62
C GLU A 404 -1.01 -1.35 15.75
N GLN A 405 -0.33 -0.37 16.36
CA GLN A 405 0.54 0.56 15.65
C GLN A 405 1.75 -0.13 15.00
N LEU A 406 2.34 -1.11 15.68
CA LEU A 406 3.46 -1.90 15.16
C LEU A 406 3.03 -2.70 13.94
N VAL A 407 1.89 -3.41 14.01
CA VAL A 407 1.36 -4.18 12.88
C VAL A 407 1.00 -3.26 11.72
N TYR A 408 0.28 -2.17 11.97
CA TYR A 408 -0.08 -1.21 10.92
C TYR A 408 1.15 -0.66 10.18
N GLY A 409 2.20 -0.31 10.93
CA GLY A 409 3.43 0.26 10.40
C GLY A 409 4.37 -0.78 9.77
N PHE A 410 4.18 -2.06 10.05
CA PHE A 410 5.13 -3.11 9.68
C PHE A 410 5.41 -3.19 8.17
N PRO A 411 4.41 -3.18 7.26
CA PRO A 411 4.67 -3.18 5.82
C PRO A 411 5.42 -1.95 5.33
N ILE A 412 5.26 -0.79 5.98
CA ILE A 412 5.97 0.46 5.64
C ILE A 412 7.48 0.29 5.85
N LEU A 413 7.86 -0.53 6.83
CA LEU A 413 9.25 -0.81 7.18
C LEU A 413 9.88 -1.92 6.31
N CYS A 414 9.06 -2.72 5.63
CA CYS A 414 9.47 -3.77 4.70
C CYS A 414 9.90 -3.16 3.36
N CYS A 415 11.16 -2.72 3.28
CA CYS A 415 11.74 -2.11 2.09
C CYS A 415 13.15 -2.65 1.82
N GLY A 416 13.82 -2.14 0.78
CA GLY A 416 15.16 -2.60 0.39
C GLY A 416 15.17 -4.05 -0.11
N PRO A 417 16.23 -4.82 0.20
CA PRO A 417 16.39 -6.21 -0.23
C PRO A 417 15.20 -7.12 0.09
N PHE A 418 14.60 -6.94 1.27
CA PHE A 418 13.49 -7.79 1.69
C PHE A 418 12.25 -7.64 0.80
N ALA A 419 11.92 -6.43 0.36
CA ALA A 419 10.79 -6.20 -0.54
C ALA A 419 10.99 -6.91 -1.90
N GLU A 420 12.24 -7.03 -2.35
CA GLU A 420 12.57 -7.80 -3.55
C GLU A 420 12.39 -9.30 -3.33
N LEU A 421 12.79 -9.83 -2.16
CA LEU A 421 12.54 -11.23 -1.79
C LEU A 421 11.04 -11.55 -1.77
N VAL A 422 10.21 -10.64 -1.22
CA VAL A 422 8.75 -10.75 -1.23
C VAL A 422 8.22 -10.79 -2.67
N THR A 423 8.64 -9.87 -3.52
CA THR A 423 8.20 -9.79 -4.93
C THR A 423 8.60 -11.03 -5.72
N ARG A 424 9.78 -11.59 -5.45
CA ARG A 424 10.29 -12.83 -6.06
C ARG A 424 9.70 -14.11 -5.45
N LYS A 425 8.87 -13.99 -4.42
CA LYS A 425 8.31 -15.11 -3.66
C LYS A 425 9.40 -16.03 -3.12
N ASP A 426 10.48 -15.46 -2.60
CA ASP A 426 11.53 -16.23 -1.93
C ASP A 426 10.94 -16.98 -0.74
N SER A 427 11.24 -18.27 -0.60
CA SER A 427 10.65 -19.12 0.44
C SER A 427 10.90 -18.57 1.86
N ARG A 428 12.06 -17.95 2.12
CA ARG A 428 12.38 -17.38 3.43
C ARG A 428 11.52 -16.16 3.74
N ALA A 429 11.27 -15.32 2.73
CA ALA A 429 10.34 -14.20 2.84
C ALA A 429 8.88 -14.67 2.99
N LEU A 430 8.49 -15.77 2.34
CA LEU A 430 7.16 -16.36 2.49
C LEU A 430 6.94 -16.93 3.91
N VAL A 431 7.89 -17.69 4.47
CA VAL A 431 7.82 -18.18 5.86
C VAL A 431 7.71 -17.01 6.83
N PHE A 432 8.48 -15.94 6.60
CA PHE A 432 8.37 -14.71 7.36
C PHE A 432 6.97 -14.09 7.27
N LEU A 433 6.45 -13.90 6.05
CA LEU A 433 5.14 -13.29 5.82
C LEU A 433 4.00 -14.13 6.41
N PHE A 434 4.13 -15.46 6.38
CA PHE A 434 3.19 -16.36 7.04
C PHE A 434 3.10 -16.04 8.53
N HIS A 435 4.23 -16.01 9.25
CA HIS A 435 4.25 -15.70 10.68
C HIS A 435 3.78 -14.27 10.97
N PHE A 436 4.07 -13.31 10.09
CA PHE A 436 3.52 -11.96 10.20
C PHE A 436 1.99 -11.94 10.11
N TYR A 437 1.41 -12.51 9.05
CA TYR A 437 -0.05 -12.51 8.89
C TYR A 437 -0.77 -13.37 9.92
N TRP A 438 -0.14 -14.44 10.38
CA TRP A 438 -0.58 -15.22 11.53
C TRP A 438 -0.62 -14.36 12.81
N ALA A 439 0.44 -13.59 13.08
CA ALA A 439 0.46 -12.63 14.18
C ALA A 439 -0.65 -11.58 14.09
N VAL A 440 -0.86 -11.01 12.90
CA VAL A 440 -1.95 -10.05 12.66
C VAL A 440 -3.30 -10.70 12.93
N ARG A 441 -3.51 -11.94 12.50
CA ARG A 441 -4.75 -12.67 12.74
C ARG A 441 -4.98 -12.89 14.23
N VAL A 442 -4.03 -13.53 14.92
CA VAL A 442 -4.18 -13.87 16.35
C VAL A 442 -4.30 -12.62 17.24
N LEU A 443 -3.50 -11.58 16.99
CA LEU A 443 -3.43 -10.41 17.89
C LEU A 443 -4.51 -9.36 17.60
N LEU A 444 -5.01 -9.25 16.35
CA LEU A 444 -5.84 -8.11 15.93
C LEU A 444 -7.16 -8.46 15.24
N GLU A 445 -7.43 -9.70 14.84
CA GLU A 445 -8.57 -10.05 13.97
C GLU A 445 -9.93 -9.53 14.46
N GLU A 446 -10.19 -9.60 15.76
CA GLU A 446 -11.47 -9.12 16.33
C GLU A 446 -11.52 -7.60 16.54
N ARG A 447 -10.37 -6.94 16.59
CA ARG A 447 -10.24 -5.52 16.95
C ARG A 447 -10.06 -4.61 15.74
N CYS A 448 -9.45 -5.12 14.67
CA CYS A 448 -9.00 -4.32 13.52
C CYS A 448 -9.64 -4.79 12.22
N TRP A 449 -10.78 -4.19 11.87
CA TRP A 449 -11.53 -4.51 10.65
C TRP A 449 -10.71 -4.36 9.38
N TRP A 450 -9.74 -3.44 9.35
CA TRP A 450 -8.91 -3.12 8.19
C TRP A 450 -7.87 -4.19 7.87
N ALA A 451 -7.52 -5.06 8.83
CA ALA A 451 -6.56 -6.15 8.65
C ALA A 451 -7.20 -7.54 8.59
N ALA A 452 -8.36 -7.72 9.22
CA ALA A 452 -8.95 -9.04 9.50
C ALA A 452 -9.13 -9.92 8.25
N THR A 453 -9.71 -9.38 7.17
CA THR A 453 -9.89 -10.15 5.92
C THR A 453 -8.55 -10.52 5.29
N ARG A 454 -7.62 -9.55 5.27
CA ARG A 454 -6.32 -9.73 4.63
C ARG A 454 -5.48 -10.79 5.33
N SER A 455 -5.38 -10.74 6.67
CA SER A 455 -4.55 -11.68 7.44
C SER A 455 -4.97 -13.12 7.18
N ARG A 456 -6.27 -13.42 7.25
CA ARG A 456 -6.83 -14.75 6.96
C ARG A 456 -6.51 -15.24 5.54
N LEU A 457 -6.70 -14.38 4.53
CA LEU A 457 -6.51 -14.76 3.13
C LEU A 457 -5.02 -14.94 2.81
N MET A 458 -4.18 -14.03 3.28
CA MET A 458 -2.73 -14.08 3.06
C MET A 458 -2.09 -15.27 3.76
N GLU A 459 -2.43 -15.54 5.02
CA GLU A 459 -1.93 -16.71 5.76
C GLU A 459 -2.24 -18.01 5.01
N LYS A 460 -3.49 -18.21 4.59
CA LYS A 460 -3.91 -19.39 3.82
C LYS A 460 -3.22 -19.48 2.46
N ALA A 461 -3.13 -18.38 1.73
CA ALA A 461 -2.53 -18.36 0.40
C ALA A 461 -1.01 -18.62 0.44
N ILE A 462 -0.32 -18.06 1.43
CA ILE A 462 1.11 -18.29 1.64
C ILE A 462 1.37 -19.73 2.09
N LEU A 463 0.56 -20.26 3.02
CA LEU A 463 0.68 -21.66 3.48
C LEU A 463 0.56 -22.63 2.30
N LYS A 464 -0.46 -22.47 1.47
CA LYS A 464 -0.65 -23.28 0.26
C LYS A 464 0.53 -23.19 -0.71
N GLU A 465 1.12 -22.01 -0.87
CA GLU A 465 2.31 -21.80 -1.72
C GLU A 465 3.57 -22.45 -1.13
N LEU A 466 3.73 -22.46 0.20
CA LEU A 466 4.85 -23.13 0.89
C LEU A 466 4.71 -24.65 0.84
N GLU A 467 3.51 -25.19 1.09
CA GLU A 467 3.20 -26.62 0.97
C GLU A 467 3.43 -27.12 -0.46
N ALA A 468 3.04 -26.34 -1.47
CA ALA A 468 3.29 -26.66 -2.88
C ALA A 468 4.80 -26.74 -3.23
N ARG A 469 5.67 -26.15 -2.41
CA ARG A 469 7.14 -26.22 -2.53
C ARG A 469 7.76 -27.33 -1.69
N GLY A 470 6.96 -28.13 -0.99
CA GLY A 470 7.42 -29.19 -0.08
C GLY A 470 8.04 -28.67 1.21
N ILE A 471 7.74 -27.42 1.61
CA ILE A 471 8.21 -26.85 2.87
C ILE A 471 7.23 -27.26 3.96
N ASP A 472 7.69 -28.11 4.88
CA ASP A 472 6.90 -28.56 6.03
C ASP A 472 6.78 -27.44 7.06
N MET A 473 5.61 -26.81 7.09
CA MET A 473 5.32 -25.76 8.06
C MET A 473 5.10 -26.31 9.47
N GLU A 474 4.79 -27.58 9.69
CA GLU A 474 4.70 -28.11 11.06
C GLU A 474 6.08 -28.19 11.72
N ALA A 475 7.14 -28.42 10.94
CA ALA A 475 8.53 -28.40 11.40
C ALA A 475 9.09 -26.97 11.60
N ILE A 476 8.52 -25.97 10.91
CA ILE A 476 9.02 -24.58 10.88
C ILE A 476 8.12 -23.63 11.69
N MET A 477 6.90 -24.06 12.02
CA MET A 477 6.00 -23.32 12.88
C MET A 477 6.68 -23.12 14.23
N ILE A 478 6.99 -21.87 14.49
CA ILE A 478 7.45 -21.43 15.78
C ILE A 478 6.23 -21.46 16.71
N ARG A 479 6.05 -22.59 17.39
CA ARG A 479 5.10 -22.77 18.50
C ARG A 479 5.75 -22.38 19.83
#